data_AF-A0A974HBK1-F1
#
_entry.id   AF-A0A974HBK1-F1
#
_cell.length_a   1.000
_cell.length_b   1.000
_cell.length_c   1.000
_cell.angle_alpha   90.00
_cell.angle_beta   90.00
_cell.angle_gamma   90.00
#
_symmetry.space_group_name_H-M   'P 1'
#
loop_
_entity.id
_entity.type
_entity.pdbx_description
1 polymer ?
#
loop_
_entity_poly.entity_id
_entity_poly.type
_entity_poly.pdbx_seq_one_letter_code
_entity_poly.pdbx_strand_id
1 'polypeptide(L)'
;MAVQETLEVYKEIGLTYAFQLRNFTLTSVFQLRNLINESCKDTEPWYLIVLTSGCTLMLISLYGIIFQSESLLSRCKKLFFRIVRRLPYVGAQIQCKLNKALNEMSERMVLKNGFNYIHALPQTGLKQEQVMEKLKKEYSSIGDVSWETGKVSGTVYSGDERLTQLLVKVYGEFAWTNPLHSDIFPGVRKMEAEVVRMTCTLFNGGPNACGTVTSGGTESILMACKAYRDLAYEKGIKHPEIVAPVSAHAAFDKAAHYFGMKIVHIPVNKATMQVDVKAMKRAISKNTAMLVCSAPQFPHGIIDPIEEVAKLALKYQLPFHVDACLGGFLIVFMKKAGFPLKPFDFRVKGVTSISADTHKYGYAPKGSSVIMYSDKKYRHYQFFVAPDWQGGIYASPAIAGSRPGGIIAACWATMMHIGEDGYIEATKKIIKAARFIETELRKMKDIFIFGKPEVSVVALGSNKFDIFRLTNSLTAKGWNLNTLQFPSSIHICLTLLHTKPGVAQQFVKDVKESVEVIMKDPRAKTTGVVLILFFLFLYSSFCLVTATYSSRQSQY
;
A
#
# COMPACT_ATOMS: atom_id res chain seq x y z
N MET A 1 19.46 29.06 -60.14
CA MET A 1 20.08 30.37 -59.88
C MET A 1 19.20 31.26 -58.99
N ALA A 2 17.99 31.65 -59.39
CA ALA A 2 17.12 32.54 -58.59
C ALA A 2 16.83 32.08 -57.13
N VAL A 3 16.62 30.78 -56.89
CA VAL A 3 16.39 30.25 -55.52
C VAL A 3 17.65 30.32 -54.65
N GLN A 4 18.83 30.22 -55.26
CA GLN A 4 20.13 30.19 -54.58
C GLN A 4 20.56 31.61 -54.18
N GLU A 5 20.31 32.60 -55.03
CA GLU A 5 20.47 34.02 -54.71
C GLU A 5 19.51 34.47 -53.59
N THR A 6 18.27 33.99 -53.62
CA THR A 6 17.29 34.31 -52.57
C THR A 6 17.72 33.75 -51.21
N LEU A 7 18.26 32.52 -51.17
CA LEU A 7 18.79 31.89 -49.95
C LEU A 7 20.03 32.60 -49.40
N GLU A 8 20.92 33.09 -50.26
CA GLU A 8 22.08 33.92 -49.88
C GLU A 8 21.64 35.23 -49.22
N VAL A 9 20.64 35.91 -49.78
CA VAL A 9 20.07 37.15 -49.21
C VAL A 9 19.45 36.90 -47.83
N TYR A 10 18.67 35.83 -47.65
CA TYR A 10 18.13 35.49 -46.32
C TYR A 10 19.21 35.13 -45.30
N LYS A 11 20.31 34.51 -45.75
CA LYS A 11 21.46 34.16 -44.90
C LYS A 11 22.23 35.41 -44.46
N GLU A 12 22.46 36.38 -45.36
CA GLU A 12 23.05 37.68 -45.02
C GLU A 12 22.16 38.48 -44.07
N ILE A 13 20.84 38.52 -44.30
CA ILE A 13 19.90 39.17 -43.39
C ILE A 13 19.95 38.51 -42.01
N GLY A 14 19.95 37.17 -41.96
CA GLY A 14 20.05 36.41 -40.71
C GLY A 14 21.35 36.66 -39.95
N LEU A 15 22.49 36.73 -40.65
CA LEU A 15 23.79 37.06 -40.06
C LEU A 15 23.85 38.50 -39.55
N THR A 16 23.26 39.44 -40.28
CA THR A 16 23.20 40.85 -39.90
C THR A 16 22.32 41.05 -38.66
N TYR A 17 21.16 40.40 -38.60
CA TYR A 17 20.30 40.40 -37.42
C TYR A 17 20.98 39.74 -36.22
N ALA A 18 21.66 38.60 -36.41
CA ALA A 18 22.41 37.94 -35.33
C ALA A 18 23.54 38.83 -34.79
N PHE A 19 24.25 39.54 -35.67
CA PHE A 19 25.31 40.48 -35.31
C PHE A 19 24.77 41.72 -34.59
N GLN A 20 23.67 42.29 -35.05
CA GLN A 20 22.98 43.40 -34.37
C GLN A 20 22.43 42.98 -33.01
N LEU A 21 21.83 41.79 -32.90
CA LEU A 21 21.32 41.27 -31.62
C LEU A 21 22.46 41.01 -30.64
N ARG A 22 23.60 40.50 -31.12
CA ARG A 22 24.82 40.30 -30.34
C ARG A 22 25.41 41.63 -29.86
N ASN A 23 25.47 42.64 -30.74
CA ASN A 23 25.99 43.95 -30.35
C ASN A 23 25.05 44.66 -29.39
N PHE A 24 23.73 44.64 -29.64
CA PHE A 24 22.73 45.21 -28.72
C PHE A 24 22.77 44.54 -27.34
N THR A 25 22.90 43.22 -27.28
CA THR A 25 23.04 42.49 -26.00
C THR A 25 24.37 42.81 -25.31
N LEU A 26 25.48 42.87 -26.04
CA LEU A 26 26.78 43.26 -25.48
C LEU A 26 26.77 44.70 -24.95
N THR A 27 26.28 45.67 -25.73
CA THR A 27 26.19 47.07 -25.30
C THR A 27 25.28 47.23 -24.08
N SER A 28 24.14 46.53 -24.05
CA SER A 28 23.24 46.53 -22.90
C SER A 28 23.90 45.93 -21.66
N VAL A 29 24.66 44.85 -21.81
CA VAL A 29 25.43 44.22 -20.72
C VAL A 29 26.54 45.15 -20.21
N PHE A 30 27.25 45.85 -21.10
CA PHE A 30 28.28 46.81 -20.70
C PHE A 30 27.71 48.06 -20.03
N GLN A 31 26.60 48.60 -20.51
CA GLN A 31 25.89 49.70 -19.86
C GLN A 31 25.39 49.29 -18.47
N LEU A 32 24.80 48.10 -18.35
CA LEU A 32 24.36 47.55 -17.07
C LEU A 32 25.55 47.34 -16.11
N ARG A 33 26.66 46.79 -16.61
CA ARG A 33 27.91 46.64 -15.82
C ARG A 33 28.41 47.98 -15.31
N ASN A 34 28.46 49.00 -16.17
CA ASN A 34 28.94 50.32 -15.78
C ASN A 34 28.01 50.99 -14.77
N LEU A 35 26.68 50.86 -14.93
CA LEU A 35 25.69 51.33 -13.97
C LEU A 35 25.82 50.64 -12.60
N ILE A 36 26.02 49.32 -12.59
CA ILE A 36 26.25 48.55 -11.36
C ILE A 36 27.56 48.98 -10.69
N ASN A 37 28.64 49.12 -11.47
CA ASN A 37 29.94 49.54 -10.94
C ASN A 37 29.91 50.96 -10.36
N GLU A 38 29.25 51.91 -11.02
CA GLU A 38 29.08 53.27 -10.49
C GLU A 38 28.19 53.27 -9.23
N SER A 39 27.12 52.46 -9.19
CA SER A 39 26.26 52.33 -8.00
C SER A 39 26.96 51.68 -6.81
N CYS A 40 28.01 50.88 -7.04
CA CYS A 40 28.78 50.17 -6.02
C CYS A 40 30.15 50.81 -5.73
N LYS A 41 30.45 51.96 -6.32
CA LYS A 41 31.77 52.62 -6.30
C LYS A 41 32.30 52.94 -4.89
N ASP A 42 31.39 53.33 -3.99
CA ASP A 42 31.72 53.69 -2.60
C ASP A 42 31.46 52.54 -1.61
N THR A 43 31.26 51.31 -2.11
CA THR A 43 30.96 50.15 -1.28
C THR A 43 32.19 49.26 -1.11
N GLU A 44 32.56 48.93 0.13
CA GLU A 44 33.72 48.07 0.38
C GLU A 44 33.50 46.65 -0.18
N PRO A 45 34.50 46.03 -0.86
CA PRO A 45 34.33 44.74 -1.54
C PRO A 45 33.84 43.60 -0.64
N TRP A 46 34.26 43.55 0.63
CA TRP A 46 33.82 42.51 1.56
C TRP A 46 32.32 42.66 1.90
N TYR A 47 31.80 43.88 1.97
CA TYR A 47 30.39 44.15 2.25
C TYR A 47 29.50 43.65 1.11
N LEU A 48 29.93 43.86 -0.15
CA LEU A 48 29.24 43.32 -1.33
C LEU A 48 29.24 41.79 -1.32
N ILE A 49 30.35 41.15 -0.96
CA ILE A 49 30.44 39.68 -0.88
C ILE A 49 29.52 39.13 0.22
N VAL A 50 29.52 39.75 1.41
CA VAL A 50 28.66 39.33 2.52
C VAL A 50 27.18 39.55 2.20
N LEU A 51 26.82 40.71 1.62
CA LEU A 51 25.45 41.03 1.25
C LEU A 51 24.93 40.10 0.15
N THR A 52 25.70 39.89 -0.91
CA THR A 52 25.29 38.99 -2.01
C THR A 52 25.20 37.54 -1.56
N SER A 53 26.16 37.05 -0.77
CA SER A 53 26.12 35.70 -0.19
C SER A 53 24.95 35.54 0.78
N GLY A 54 24.73 36.53 1.64
CA GLY A 54 23.62 36.55 2.60
C GLY A 54 22.25 36.57 1.91
N CYS A 55 22.05 37.46 0.94
CA CYS A 55 20.83 37.52 0.12
C CYS A 55 20.61 36.22 -0.66
N THR A 56 21.67 35.63 -1.21
CA THR A 56 21.57 34.36 -1.95
C THR A 56 21.18 33.22 -1.01
N LEU A 57 21.83 33.09 0.15
CA LEU A 57 21.48 32.09 1.16
C LEU A 57 20.06 32.30 1.70
N MET A 58 19.64 33.55 1.90
CA MET A 58 18.29 33.90 2.31
C MET A 58 17.28 33.49 1.23
N LEU A 59 17.53 33.80 -0.04
CA LEU A 59 16.67 33.43 -1.17
C LEU A 59 16.59 31.91 -1.35
N ILE A 60 17.70 31.18 -1.24
CA ILE A 60 17.73 29.72 -1.27
C ILE A 60 16.95 29.14 -0.09
N SER A 61 17.11 29.72 1.10
CA SER A 61 16.38 29.30 2.31
C SER A 61 14.88 29.58 2.15
N LEU A 62 14.50 30.75 1.63
CA LEU A 62 13.11 31.14 1.39
C LEU A 62 12.48 30.23 0.32
N TYR A 63 13.21 29.95 -0.76
CA TYR A 63 12.80 29.02 -1.80
C TYR A 63 12.59 27.62 -1.22
N GLY A 64 13.53 27.12 -0.42
CA GLY A 64 13.41 25.84 0.29
C GLY A 64 12.21 25.82 1.25
N ILE A 65 11.90 26.93 1.91
CA ILE A 65 10.73 27.07 2.80
C ILE A 65 9.42 27.09 2.00
N ILE A 66 9.37 27.75 0.85
CA ILE A 66 8.14 27.93 0.06
C ILE A 66 7.82 26.67 -0.78
N PHE A 67 8.84 26.02 -1.35
CA PHE A 67 8.70 24.90 -2.29
C PHE A 67 9.00 23.52 -1.67
N GLN A 68 8.98 23.41 -0.35
CA GLN A 68 9.03 22.13 0.34
C GLN A 68 7.81 21.24 0.02
N SER A 69 7.99 19.92 0.16
CA SER A 69 6.94 18.93 -0.10
C SER A 69 5.72 19.05 0.83
N GLU A 70 5.90 19.61 2.03
CA GLU A 70 4.84 19.83 3.01
C GLU A 70 4.20 21.23 2.91
N SER A 71 2.87 21.30 2.98
CA SER A 71 2.15 22.58 2.96
C SER A 71 2.41 23.43 4.20
N LEU A 72 2.37 24.76 4.03
CA LEU A 72 2.48 25.73 5.14
C LEU A 72 1.50 25.43 6.28
N LEU A 73 0.25 25.09 5.96
CA LEU A 73 -0.77 24.74 6.97
C LEU A 73 -0.37 23.51 7.78
N SER A 74 0.19 22.48 7.13
CA SER A 74 0.68 21.27 7.82
C SER A 74 1.82 21.62 8.79
N ARG A 75 2.75 22.47 8.34
CA ARG A 75 3.88 22.94 9.15
C ARG A 75 3.43 23.77 10.35
N CYS A 76 2.51 24.71 10.16
CA CYS A 76 1.93 25.50 11.24
C CYS A 76 1.18 24.59 12.24
N LYS A 77 0.40 23.61 11.77
CA LYS A 77 -0.24 22.63 12.65
C LYS A 77 0.79 21.82 13.45
N LYS A 78 1.83 21.29 12.81
CA LYS A 78 2.90 20.55 13.50
C LYS A 78 3.61 21.40 14.55
N LEU A 79 3.92 22.66 14.22
CA LEU A 79 4.54 23.60 15.15
C LEU A 79 3.62 23.88 16.34
N PHE A 80 2.34 24.16 16.08
CA PHE A 80 1.32 24.33 17.12
C PHE A 80 1.25 23.10 18.03
N PHE A 81 1.12 21.89 17.49
CA PHE A 81 1.10 20.66 18.28
C PHE A 81 2.40 20.43 19.06
N ARG A 82 3.56 20.80 18.50
CA ARG A 82 4.85 20.73 19.19
C ARG A 82 4.89 21.68 20.39
N ILE A 83 4.35 22.89 20.25
CA ILE A 83 4.26 23.87 21.34
C ILE A 83 3.28 23.38 22.42
N VAL A 84 2.07 22.97 22.03
CA VAL A 84 1.04 22.45 22.94
C VAL A 84 1.56 21.26 23.76
N ARG A 85 2.31 20.35 23.14
CA ARG A 85 2.93 19.19 23.84
C ARG A 85 4.02 19.57 24.83
N ARG A 86 4.65 20.74 24.68
CA ARG A 86 5.68 21.23 25.61
C ARG A 86 5.09 21.95 26.83
N LEU A 87 3.80 22.24 26.84
CA LEU A 87 3.14 22.82 28.01
C LEU A 87 3.12 21.77 29.15
N PRO A 88 3.58 22.10 30.36
CA PRO A 88 3.85 21.11 31.41
C PRO A 88 2.63 20.28 31.81
N TYR A 89 1.45 20.89 31.97
CA TYR A 89 0.22 20.17 32.35
C TYR A 89 -0.35 19.31 31.22
N VAL A 90 -0.45 19.89 30.01
CA VAL A 90 -1.00 19.21 28.83
C VAL A 90 -0.06 18.11 28.34
N GLY A 91 1.25 18.39 28.30
CA GLY A 91 2.30 17.43 28.00
C GLY A 91 2.32 16.26 28.97
N ALA A 92 2.21 16.51 30.28
CA ALA A 92 2.16 15.45 31.30
C ALA A 92 0.90 14.57 31.17
N GLN A 93 -0.28 15.17 30.95
CA GLN A 93 -1.51 14.40 30.73
C GLN A 93 -1.48 13.57 29.44
N ILE A 94 -0.99 14.18 28.35
CA ILE A 94 -0.79 13.49 27.09
C ILE A 94 0.16 12.31 27.33
N GLN A 95 1.34 12.53 27.92
CA GLN A 95 2.35 11.51 28.20
C GLN A 95 1.86 10.40 29.15
N CYS A 96 1.03 10.73 30.15
CA CYS A 96 0.44 9.74 31.06
C CYS A 96 -0.52 8.80 30.31
N LYS A 97 -1.45 9.35 29.53
CA LYS A 97 -2.34 8.54 28.67
C LYS A 97 -1.54 7.72 27.65
N LEU A 98 -0.43 8.28 27.19
CA LEU A 98 0.54 7.68 26.30
C LEU A 98 1.21 6.44 26.89
N ASN A 99 1.79 6.59 28.08
CA ASN A 99 2.48 5.51 28.78
C ASN A 99 1.47 4.40 29.14
N LYS A 100 0.24 4.76 29.51
CA LYS A 100 -0.83 3.78 29.72
C LYS A 100 -1.16 3.01 28.45
N ALA A 101 -1.32 3.71 27.33
CA ALA A 101 -1.56 3.08 26.02
C ALA A 101 -0.39 2.20 25.57
N LEU A 102 0.85 2.66 25.76
CA LEU A 102 2.09 1.92 25.49
C LEU A 102 2.18 0.64 26.31
N ASN A 103 1.92 0.72 27.61
CA ASN A 103 1.99 -0.44 28.51
C ASN A 103 0.95 -1.50 28.13
N GLU A 104 -0.31 -1.11 27.94
CA GLU A 104 -1.38 -2.04 27.57
C GLU A 104 -1.19 -2.64 26.16
N MET A 105 -0.60 -1.87 25.23
CA MET A 105 -0.23 -2.38 23.90
C MET A 105 0.98 -3.30 23.96
N SER A 106 1.97 -3.01 24.82
CA SER A 106 3.13 -3.87 25.05
C SER A 106 2.74 -5.22 25.66
N GLU A 107 1.77 -5.25 26.58
CA GLU A 107 1.22 -6.49 27.14
C GLU A 107 0.56 -7.41 26.09
N ARG A 108 0.17 -6.86 24.93
CA ARG A 108 -0.49 -7.61 23.84
C ARG A 108 0.35 -7.84 22.60
N MET A 109 1.26 -6.92 22.26
CA MET A 109 2.16 -7.04 21.11
C MET A 109 3.47 -7.72 21.45
N VAL A 110 3.86 -7.73 22.72
CA VAL A 110 5.05 -8.42 23.21
C VAL A 110 4.63 -9.77 23.79
N LEU A 111 5.47 -10.76 23.54
CA LEU A 111 5.42 -12.09 24.13
C LEU A 111 5.19 -11.97 25.65
N LYS A 112 4.17 -12.69 26.17
CA LYS A 112 3.68 -12.54 27.56
C LYS A 112 4.84 -12.67 28.57
N ASN A 113 4.79 -11.91 29.66
CA ASN A 113 5.70 -12.10 30.79
C ASN A 113 5.62 -13.58 31.26
N GLY A 114 6.77 -14.26 31.37
CA GLY A 114 6.85 -15.65 31.81
C GLY A 114 7.35 -16.68 30.78
N PHE A 115 7.61 -16.28 29.53
CA PHE A 115 8.32 -17.14 28.57
C PHE A 115 9.84 -17.07 28.77
N ASN A 116 10.51 -18.23 28.68
CA ASN A 116 11.98 -18.30 28.63
C ASN A 116 12.44 -18.00 27.20
N TYR A 117 13.26 -16.97 27.04
CA TYR A 117 13.81 -16.59 25.73
C TYR A 117 15.21 -17.18 25.52
N ILE A 118 15.51 -17.51 24.26
CA ILE A 118 16.84 -17.91 23.84
C ILE A 118 17.59 -16.66 23.39
N HIS A 119 18.57 -16.23 24.18
CA HIS A 119 19.33 -14.99 23.96
C HIS A 119 20.65 -15.22 23.19
N ALA A 120 21.07 -16.47 23.06
CA ALA A 120 22.29 -16.86 22.36
C ALA A 120 22.07 -18.19 21.63
N LEU A 121 22.84 -18.43 20.56
CA LEU A 121 22.86 -19.74 19.92
C LEU A 121 23.27 -20.82 20.93
N PRO A 122 22.68 -22.03 20.86
CA PRO A 122 23.09 -23.12 21.74
C PRO A 122 24.54 -23.49 21.42
N GLN A 123 25.36 -23.75 22.45
CA GLN A 123 26.76 -24.16 22.27
C GLN A 123 26.89 -25.43 21.43
N THR A 124 25.92 -26.34 21.56
CA THR A 124 25.81 -27.55 20.76
C THR A 124 24.49 -27.53 20.00
N GLY A 125 24.53 -27.82 18.70
CA GLY A 125 23.33 -27.89 17.87
C GLY A 125 22.31 -28.90 18.41
N LEU A 126 21.05 -28.49 18.48
CA LEU A 126 19.95 -29.38 18.86
C LEU A 126 19.73 -30.43 17.77
N LYS A 127 19.38 -31.65 18.17
CA LYS A 127 18.93 -32.69 17.24
C LYS A 127 17.61 -32.29 16.58
N GLN A 128 17.34 -32.83 15.39
CA GLN A 128 16.14 -32.49 14.62
C GLN A 128 14.86 -32.74 15.43
N GLU A 129 14.78 -33.86 16.16
CA GLU A 129 13.63 -34.19 17.00
C GLU A 129 13.43 -33.17 18.12
N GLN A 130 14.52 -32.70 18.73
CA GLN A 130 14.49 -31.69 19.79
C GLN A 130 14.01 -30.34 19.26
N VAL A 131 14.45 -29.96 18.05
CA VAL A 131 13.96 -28.75 17.37
C VAL A 131 12.46 -28.87 17.11
N MET A 132 12.00 -30.00 16.55
CA MET A 132 10.59 -30.21 16.24
C MET A 132 9.72 -30.25 17.50
N GLU A 133 10.18 -30.86 18.58
CA GLU A 133 9.51 -30.87 19.87
C GLU A 133 9.36 -29.44 20.42
N LYS A 134 10.45 -28.65 20.35
CA LYS A 134 10.44 -27.25 20.78
C LYS A 134 9.46 -26.41 19.97
N LEU A 135 9.47 -26.54 18.64
CA LEU A 135 8.51 -25.87 17.74
C LEU A 135 7.05 -26.19 18.09
N LYS A 136 6.76 -27.46 18.39
CA LYS A 136 5.40 -27.93 18.69
C LYS A 136 4.94 -27.51 20.09
N LYS A 137 5.78 -27.70 21.10
CA LYS A 137 5.41 -27.47 22.52
C LYS A 137 5.47 -26.02 22.92
N GLU A 138 6.45 -25.27 22.42
CA GLU A 138 6.75 -23.93 22.93
C GLU A 138 6.31 -22.81 22.00
N TYR A 139 6.34 -23.00 20.67
CA TYR A 139 6.07 -21.89 19.74
C TYR A 139 4.67 -21.95 19.13
N SER A 140 4.27 -23.13 18.64
CA SER A 140 2.97 -23.30 17.97
C SER A 140 1.79 -23.16 18.94
N SER A 141 2.01 -23.32 20.24
CA SER A 141 1.01 -23.28 21.30
C SER A 141 0.81 -21.89 21.94
N ILE A 142 1.63 -20.88 21.58
CA ILE A 142 1.58 -19.54 22.20
C ILE A 142 0.32 -18.76 21.80
N GLY A 143 -0.18 -19.02 20.59
CA GLY A 143 -1.33 -18.29 20.05
C GLY A 143 -2.63 -18.66 20.77
N ASP A 144 -3.29 -17.68 21.38
CA ASP A 144 -4.62 -17.87 21.99
C ASP A 144 -5.76 -17.98 20.95
N VAL A 145 -5.46 -17.74 19.66
CA VAL A 145 -6.45 -17.63 18.58
C VAL A 145 -6.28 -18.79 17.60
N SER A 146 -7.27 -19.70 17.58
CA SER A 146 -7.35 -20.79 16.59
C SER A 146 -8.08 -20.34 15.33
N TRP A 147 -7.33 -20.15 14.25
CA TRP A 147 -7.86 -19.73 12.95
C TRP A 147 -8.67 -20.84 12.27
N GLU A 148 -8.41 -22.11 12.61
CA GLU A 148 -9.05 -23.31 12.05
C GLU A 148 -10.56 -23.32 12.28
N THR A 149 -11.02 -22.66 13.35
CA THR A 149 -12.44 -22.49 13.72
C THR A 149 -13.22 -21.58 12.78
N GLY A 150 -12.56 -20.84 11.88
CA GLY A 150 -13.20 -19.88 10.99
C GLY A 150 -13.66 -18.59 11.66
N LYS A 151 -13.16 -18.31 12.88
CA LYS A 151 -13.48 -17.09 13.65
C LYS A 151 -12.50 -15.93 13.44
N VAL A 152 -11.57 -16.05 12.49
CA VAL A 152 -10.52 -15.05 12.25
C VAL A 152 -10.73 -14.39 10.90
N SER A 153 -10.94 -13.08 10.91
CA SER A 153 -11.07 -12.25 9.69
C SER A 153 -9.81 -12.32 8.84
N GLY A 154 -9.97 -12.64 7.55
CA GLY A 154 -8.88 -12.72 6.59
C GLY A 154 -7.80 -13.71 7.06
N THR A 155 -6.57 -13.21 7.19
CA THR A 155 -5.40 -13.92 7.76
C THR A 155 -5.02 -15.23 7.03
N VAL A 156 -5.82 -16.29 7.18
CA VAL A 156 -5.70 -17.59 6.51
C VAL A 156 -6.83 -17.75 5.49
N TYR A 157 -6.46 -17.93 4.21
CA TYR A 157 -7.42 -17.82 3.09
C TYR A 157 -8.04 -19.15 2.65
N SER A 158 -7.32 -20.26 2.82
CA SER A 158 -7.81 -21.63 2.54
C SER A 158 -7.92 -22.45 3.81
N GLY A 159 -6.77 -22.84 4.39
CA GLY A 159 -6.71 -23.73 5.55
C GLY A 159 -7.09 -25.19 5.24
N ASP A 160 -7.13 -25.56 3.95
CA ASP A 160 -7.29 -26.93 3.51
C ASP A 160 -6.01 -27.75 3.76
N GLU A 161 -6.16 -28.91 4.41
CA GLU A 161 -5.04 -29.75 4.83
C GLU A 161 -4.33 -30.40 3.64
N ARG A 162 -5.09 -30.86 2.64
CA ARG A 162 -4.52 -31.51 1.44
C ARG A 162 -3.70 -30.52 0.62
N LEU A 163 -4.23 -29.30 0.44
CA LEU A 163 -3.49 -28.21 -0.17
C LEU A 163 -2.22 -27.93 0.64
N THR A 164 -2.32 -27.80 1.96
CA THR A 164 -1.16 -27.52 2.82
C THR A 164 -0.07 -28.59 2.68
N GLN A 165 -0.43 -29.87 2.64
CA GLN A 165 0.50 -30.98 2.42
C GLN A 165 1.20 -30.87 1.05
N LEU A 166 0.46 -30.53 -0.01
CA LEU A 166 1.04 -30.27 -1.34
C LEU A 166 2.05 -29.11 -1.28
N LEU A 167 1.67 -27.98 -0.65
CA LEU A 167 2.54 -26.80 -0.56
C LEU A 167 3.84 -27.08 0.18
N VAL A 168 3.77 -27.80 1.31
CA VAL A 168 4.95 -28.16 2.11
C VAL A 168 5.87 -29.10 1.32
N LYS A 169 5.30 -30.09 0.62
CA LYS A 169 6.10 -31.00 -0.21
C LYS A 169 6.81 -30.26 -1.34
N VAL A 170 6.10 -29.43 -2.09
CA VAL A 170 6.67 -28.62 -3.18
C VAL A 170 7.71 -27.64 -2.64
N TYR A 171 7.45 -27.00 -1.50
CA TYR A 171 8.44 -26.12 -0.87
C TYR A 171 9.72 -26.89 -0.51
N GLY A 172 9.60 -28.10 0.05
CA GLY A 172 10.74 -28.97 0.38
C GLY A 172 11.60 -29.32 -0.84
N GLU A 173 10.96 -29.67 -1.97
CA GLU A 173 11.66 -29.98 -3.23
C GLU A 173 12.43 -28.78 -3.80
N PHE A 174 11.96 -27.56 -3.54
CA PHE A 174 12.54 -26.32 -4.06
C PHE A 174 13.21 -25.44 -2.99
N ALA A 175 13.46 -25.96 -1.79
CA ALA A 175 13.88 -25.18 -0.62
C ALA A 175 15.15 -24.34 -0.85
N TRP A 176 16.10 -24.88 -1.63
CA TRP A 176 17.40 -24.25 -1.91
C TRP A 176 17.43 -23.41 -3.18
N THR A 177 16.33 -23.35 -3.91
CA THR A 177 16.31 -22.65 -5.19
C THR A 177 16.25 -21.14 -4.98
N ASN A 178 17.09 -20.41 -5.71
CA ASN A 178 17.17 -18.95 -5.65
C ASN A 178 17.07 -18.37 -7.07
N PRO A 179 15.98 -17.70 -7.45
CA PRO A 179 15.76 -17.21 -8.80
C PRO A 179 16.71 -16.06 -9.21
N LEU A 180 17.58 -15.58 -8.31
CA LEU A 180 18.71 -14.74 -8.68
C LEU A 180 19.68 -15.46 -9.65
N HIS A 181 19.84 -16.77 -9.48
CA HIS A 181 20.70 -17.62 -10.30
C HIS A 181 19.86 -18.38 -11.33
N SER A 182 19.33 -17.66 -12.31
CA SER A 182 18.39 -18.22 -13.30
C SER A 182 19.01 -19.26 -14.24
N ASP A 183 20.33 -19.24 -14.37
CA ASP A 183 21.17 -20.22 -15.05
C ASP A 183 21.24 -21.55 -14.28
N ILE A 184 21.31 -21.49 -12.94
CA ILE A 184 21.34 -22.66 -12.06
C ILE A 184 19.93 -23.22 -11.82
N PHE A 185 18.93 -22.35 -11.70
CA PHE A 185 17.54 -22.72 -11.40
C PHE A 185 16.53 -22.32 -12.49
N PRO A 186 16.70 -22.78 -13.74
CA PRO A 186 15.83 -22.39 -14.86
C PRO A 186 14.38 -22.87 -14.68
N GLY A 187 14.17 -23.96 -13.94
CA GLY A 187 12.83 -24.47 -13.62
C GLY A 187 12.00 -23.49 -12.79
N VAL A 188 12.59 -22.90 -11.73
CA VAL A 188 11.90 -21.88 -10.92
C VAL A 188 11.67 -20.62 -11.71
N ARG A 189 12.62 -20.21 -12.55
CA ARG A 189 12.44 -19.08 -13.46
C ARG A 189 11.28 -19.30 -14.42
N LYS A 190 11.13 -20.52 -14.96
CA LYS A 190 9.98 -20.91 -15.80
C LYS A 190 8.66 -20.77 -15.03
N MET A 191 8.57 -21.37 -13.84
CA MET A 191 7.38 -21.27 -12.97
C MET A 191 7.03 -19.82 -12.64
N GLU A 192 8.02 -18.97 -12.33
CA GLU A 192 7.79 -17.54 -12.04
C GLU A 192 7.13 -16.82 -13.22
N ALA A 193 7.60 -17.06 -14.44
CA ALA A 193 7.02 -16.44 -15.62
C ALA A 193 5.63 -16.97 -15.96
N GLU A 194 5.37 -18.26 -15.70
CA GLU A 194 4.06 -18.85 -15.88
C GLU A 194 3.06 -18.28 -14.88
N VAL A 195 3.43 -18.09 -13.61
CA VAL A 195 2.62 -17.39 -12.61
C VAL A 195 2.26 -15.98 -13.09
N VAL A 196 3.25 -15.22 -13.57
CA VAL A 196 3.02 -13.86 -14.11
C VAL A 196 2.08 -13.91 -15.31
N ARG A 197 2.31 -14.81 -16.28
CA ARG A 197 1.51 -14.90 -17.50
C ARG A 197 0.08 -15.34 -17.21
N MET A 198 -0.12 -16.37 -16.39
CA MET A 198 -1.45 -16.78 -15.95
C MET A 198 -2.21 -15.63 -15.29
N THR A 199 -1.55 -14.89 -14.40
CA THR A 199 -2.18 -13.75 -13.73
C THR A 199 -2.51 -12.65 -14.76
N CYS A 200 -1.60 -12.33 -15.70
CA CYS A 200 -1.91 -11.38 -16.78
C CYS A 200 -3.14 -11.83 -17.59
N THR A 201 -3.23 -13.12 -17.93
CA THR A 201 -4.38 -13.68 -18.66
C THR A 201 -5.68 -13.57 -17.86
N LEU A 202 -5.65 -13.87 -16.55
CA LEU A 202 -6.82 -13.73 -15.66
C LEU A 202 -7.35 -12.28 -15.63
N PHE A 203 -6.45 -11.31 -15.69
CA PHE A 203 -6.77 -9.87 -15.77
C PHE A 203 -6.93 -9.36 -17.20
N ASN A 204 -7.15 -10.26 -18.17
CA ASN A 204 -7.39 -9.94 -19.57
C ASN A 204 -6.29 -9.07 -20.21
N GLY A 205 -5.05 -9.26 -19.75
CA GLY A 205 -3.86 -8.65 -20.33
C GLY A 205 -3.54 -9.27 -21.68
N GLY A 206 -3.41 -8.43 -22.70
CA GLY A 206 -2.97 -8.85 -24.03
C GLY A 206 -1.51 -9.35 -24.08
N PRO A 207 -0.96 -9.61 -25.27
CA PRO A 207 0.41 -10.12 -25.42
C PRO A 207 1.47 -9.17 -24.84
N ASN A 208 1.19 -7.86 -24.82
CA ASN A 208 2.08 -6.83 -24.28
C ASN A 208 2.10 -6.78 -22.75
N ALA A 209 1.05 -7.28 -22.10
CA ALA A 209 0.98 -7.29 -20.64
C ALA A 209 2.10 -8.17 -20.08
N CYS A 210 2.73 -7.68 -19.03
CA CYS A 210 3.91 -8.29 -18.42
C CYS A 210 3.93 -8.00 -16.91
N GLY A 211 4.85 -8.63 -16.17
CA GLY A 211 4.89 -8.44 -14.72
C GLY A 211 6.08 -9.14 -14.06
N THR A 212 6.05 -9.21 -12.73
CA THR A 212 7.05 -9.85 -11.87
C THR A 212 6.38 -10.41 -10.61
N VAL A 213 6.86 -11.54 -10.10
CA VAL A 213 6.44 -12.05 -8.78
C VAL A 213 7.18 -11.27 -7.70
N THR A 214 6.43 -10.86 -6.68
CA THR A 214 6.94 -10.11 -5.52
C THR A 214 6.66 -10.88 -4.22
N SER A 215 7.26 -10.47 -3.12
CA SER A 215 7.06 -11.07 -1.80
C SER A 215 5.66 -10.83 -1.21
N GLY A 216 4.89 -9.90 -1.77
CA GLY A 216 3.55 -9.58 -1.29
C GLY A 216 3.00 -8.29 -1.87
N GLY A 217 1.73 -8.00 -1.57
CA GLY A 217 1.04 -6.83 -2.11
C GLY A 217 1.70 -5.50 -1.78
N THR A 218 2.36 -5.39 -0.62
CA THR A 218 3.14 -4.20 -0.29
C THR A 218 4.29 -3.99 -1.28
N GLU A 219 5.08 -5.01 -1.58
CA GLU A 219 6.15 -4.90 -2.57
C GLU A 219 5.58 -4.62 -3.97
N SER A 220 4.48 -5.25 -4.37
CA SER A 220 3.81 -4.96 -5.65
C SER A 220 3.42 -3.48 -5.79
N ILE A 221 2.83 -2.89 -4.74
CA ILE A 221 2.48 -1.46 -4.70
C ILE A 221 3.75 -0.60 -4.74
N LEU A 222 4.77 -0.94 -3.95
CA LEU A 222 6.05 -0.21 -3.96
C LEU A 222 6.69 -0.21 -5.35
N MET A 223 6.71 -1.35 -6.05
CA MET A 223 7.27 -1.45 -7.39
C MET A 223 6.50 -0.60 -8.41
N ALA A 224 5.17 -0.58 -8.34
CA ALA A 224 4.35 0.27 -9.19
C ALA A 224 4.64 1.76 -8.95
N CYS A 225 4.68 2.19 -7.69
CA CYS A 225 5.00 3.57 -7.31
C CYS A 225 6.41 3.97 -7.77
N LYS A 226 7.42 3.10 -7.55
CA LYS A 226 8.81 3.33 -7.99
C LYS A 226 8.89 3.47 -9.51
N ALA A 227 8.23 2.57 -10.26
CA ALA A 227 8.21 2.62 -11.72
C ALA A 227 7.60 3.93 -12.25
N TYR A 228 6.47 4.37 -11.68
CA TYR A 228 5.82 5.60 -12.12
C TYR A 228 6.51 6.87 -11.65
N ARG A 229 7.22 6.83 -10.51
CA ARG A 229 8.14 7.90 -10.11
C ARG A 229 9.27 8.07 -11.11
N ASP A 230 9.94 6.98 -11.50
CA ASP A 230 11.09 7.06 -12.40
C ASP A 230 10.66 7.50 -13.81
N LEU A 231 9.49 7.05 -14.28
CA LEU A 231 8.85 7.59 -15.48
C LEU A 231 8.54 9.09 -15.36
N ALA A 232 8.10 9.55 -14.19
CA ALA A 232 7.84 10.97 -13.95
C ALA A 232 9.14 11.81 -13.94
N TYR A 233 10.24 11.26 -13.40
CA TYR A 233 11.55 11.90 -13.49
C TYR A 233 12.03 12.06 -14.92
N GLU A 234 11.84 11.05 -15.78
CA GLU A 234 12.15 11.17 -17.20
C GLU A 234 11.33 12.27 -17.88
N LYS A 235 10.08 12.46 -17.45
CA LYS A 235 9.22 13.59 -17.88
C LYS A 235 9.59 14.94 -17.24
N GLY A 236 10.66 15.03 -16.45
CA GLY A 236 11.13 16.26 -15.81
C GLY A 236 10.43 16.65 -14.51
N ILE A 237 9.61 15.77 -13.92
CA ILE A 237 8.88 16.05 -12.67
C ILE A 237 9.80 15.81 -11.47
N LYS A 238 10.28 16.88 -10.82
CA LYS A 238 11.20 16.78 -9.67
C LYS A 238 10.55 16.27 -8.37
N HIS A 239 9.24 16.50 -8.19
CA HIS A 239 8.52 16.10 -6.97
C HIS A 239 7.25 15.31 -7.31
N PRO A 240 7.38 14.03 -7.71
CA PRO A 240 6.26 13.19 -8.12
C PRO A 240 5.15 13.07 -7.07
N GLU A 241 3.88 13.15 -7.50
CA GLU A 241 2.70 13.03 -6.65
C GLU A 241 1.89 11.75 -6.94
N ILE A 242 1.50 11.02 -5.88
CA ILE A 242 0.53 9.92 -5.90
C ILE A 242 -0.84 10.50 -5.55
N VAL A 243 -1.84 10.36 -6.42
CA VAL A 243 -3.22 10.74 -6.13
C VAL A 243 -4.04 9.47 -5.85
N ALA A 244 -4.40 9.26 -4.59
CA ALA A 244 -5.03 8.02 -4.11
C ALA A 244 -6.21 8.29 -3.19
N PRO A 245 -7.24 7.42 -3.14
CA PRO A 245 -8.32 7.52 -2.16
C PRO A 245 -7.81 7.41 -0.71
N VAL A 246 -8.50 8.03 0.26
CA VAL A 246 -8.25 7.83 1.70
C VAL A 246 -8.38 6.36 2.14
N SER A 247 -9.09 5.54 1.35
CA SER A 247 -9.28 4.11 1.57
C SER A 247 -8.21 3.22 0.93
N ALA A 248 -7.27 3.81 0.18
CA ALA A 248 -6.18 3.05 -0.43
C ALA A 248 -5.27 2.42 0.63
N HIS A 249 -4.59 1.33 0.29
CA HIS A 249 -3.76 0.60 1.25
C HIS A 249 -2.62 1.48 1.80
N ALA A 250 -2.28 1.32 3.08
CA ALA A 250 -1.20 2.07 3.73
C ALA A 250 0.19 1.88 3.08
N ALA A 251 0.33 0.91 2.17
CA ALA A 251 1.53 0.74 1.35
C ALA A 251 1.77 1.93 0.40
N PHE A 252 0.74 2.68 -0.01
CA PHE A 252 0.92 3.90 -0.80
C PHE A 252 1.58 5.02 0.02
N ASP A 253 1.18 5.20 1.28
CA ASP A 253 1.87 6.09 2.22
C ASP A 253 3.32 5.64 2.49
N LYS A 254 3.54 4.32 2.63
CA LYS A 254 4.88 3.76 2.73
C LYS A 254 5.73 4.03 1.48
N ALA A 255 5.15 3.90 0.29
CA ALA A 255 5.80 4.22 -0.98
C ALA A 255 6.17 5.70 -1.06
N ALA A 256 5.23 6.57 -0.71
CA ALA A 256 5.45 8.02 -0.65
C ALA A 256 6.63 8.36 0.26
N HIS A 257 6.67 7.75 1.45
CA HIS A 257 7.76 7.92 2.40
C HIS A 257 9.10 7.40 1.87
N TYR A 258 9.17 6.15 1.40
CA TYR A 258 10.42 5.53 0.96
C TYR A 258 11.00 6.15 -0.31
N PHE A 259 10.14 6.59 -1.23
CA PHE A 259 10.57 7.04 -2.55
C PHE A 259 10.56 8.55 -2.72
N GLY A 260 10.26 9.30 -1.66
CA GLY A 260 10.23 10.77 -1.68
C GLY A 260 9.10 11.35 -2.53
N MET A 261 7.98 10.63 -2.67
CA MET A 261 6.81 11.10 -3.40
C MET A 261 5.84 11.78 -2.44
N LYS A 262 5.09 12.77 -2.93
CA LYS A 262 3.98 13.35 -2.16
C LYS A 262 2.71 12.54 -2.41
N ILE A 263 2.00 12.14 -1.37
CA ILE A 263 0.68 11.50 -1.49
C ILE A 263 -0.43 12.53 -1.25
N VAL A 264 -1.44 12.52 -2.11
CA VAL A 264 -2.64 13.35 -2.01
C VAL A 264 -3.84 12.45 -1.84
N HIS A 265 -4.34 12.35 -0.61
CA HIS A 265 -5.51 11.52 -0.30
C HIS A 265 -6.82 12.19 -0.72
N ILE A 266 -7.63 11.45 -1.47
CA ILE A 266 -8.92 11.88 -1.99
C ILE A 266 -10.05 11.33 -1.12
N PRO A 267 -11.01 12.16 -0.69
CA PRO A 267 -12.13 11.70 0.12
C PRO A 267 -12.98 10.66 -0.63
N VAL A 268 -13.60 9.77 0.15
CA VAL A 268 -14.64 8.86 -0.34
C VAL A 268 -16.02 9.47 -0.14
N ASN A 269 -16.97 9.09 -1.00
CA ASN A 269 -18.37 9.41 -0.83
C ASN A 269 -18.92 8.70 0.42
N LYS A 270 -19.60 9.43 1.31
CA LYS A 270 -20.07 8.89 2.59
C LYS A 270 -21.17 7.84 2.47
N ALA A 271 -21.90 7.78 1.35
CA ALA A 271 -22.95 6.80 1.12
C ALA A 271 -22.40 5.53 0.45
N THR A 272 -21.58 5.69 -0.60
CA THR A 272 -21.08 4.55 -1.39
C THR A 272 -19.75 4.01 -0.88
N MET A 273 -18.98 4.81 -0.14
CA MET A 273 -17.59 4.54 0.27
C MET A 273 -16.60 4.33 -0.90
N GLN A 274 -16.98 4.81 -2.09
CA GLN A 274 -16.13 4.90 -3.28
C GLN A 274 -15.40 6.25 -3.33
N VAL A 275 -14.26 6.32 -4.00
CA VAL A 275 -13.56 7.59 -4.20
C VAL A 275 -14.42 8.64 -4.92
N ASP A 276 -14.35 9.90 -4.46
CA ASP A 276 -14.93 11.03 -5.20
C ASP A 276 -14.06 11.36 -6.43
N VAL A 277 -14.50 10.89 -7.60
CA VAL A 277 -13.84 11.12 -8.89
C VAL A 277 -13.71 12.61 -9.22
N LYS A 278 -14.67 13.46 -8.81
CA LYS A 278 -14.58 14.91 -9.03
C LYS A 278 -13.50 15.52 -8.16
N ALA A 279 -13.37 15.08 -6.91
CA ALA A 279 -12.28 15.50 -6.03
C ALA A 279 -10.92 15.02 -6.55
N MET A 280 -10.82 13.77 -7.02
CA MET A 280 -9.62 13.23 -7.65
C MET A 280 -9.19 14.09 -8.85
N LYS A 281 -10.12 14.42 -9.75
CA LYS A 281 -9.86 15.31 -10.89
C LYS A 281 -9.30 16.67 -10.46
N ARG A 282 -9.84 17.29 -9.40
CA ARG A 282 -9.37 18.58 -8.89
C ARG A 282 -7.97 18.51 -8.25
N ALA A 283 -7.57 17.34 -7.78
CA ALA A 283 -6.27 17.12 -7.15
C ALA A 283 -5.14 16.83 -8.14
N ILE A 284 -5.45 16.52 -9.40
CA ILE A 284 -4.45 16.32 -10.44
C ILE A 284 -3.67 17.63 -10.66
N SER A 285 -2.35 17.53 -10.64
CA SER A 285 -1.42 18.64 -10.82
C SER A 285 -0.39 18.28 -11.89
N LYS A 286 0.46 19.25 -12.26
CA LYS A 286 1.60 19.03 -13.16
C LYS A 286 2.64 18.04 -12.59
N ASN A 287 2.59 17.77 -11.29
CA ASN A 287 3.51 16.86 -10.61
C ASN A 287 2.92 15.45 -10.43
N THR A 288 1.66 15.22 -10.82
CA THR A 288 1.03 13.92 -10.65
C THR A 288 1.75 12.86 -11.48
N ALA A 289 2.20 11.80 -10.81
CA ALA A 289 2.91 10.68 -11.42
C ALA A 289 2.01 9.45 -11.59
N MET A 290 1.00 9.29 -10.74
CA MET A 290 0.04 8.18 -10.87
C MET A 290 -1.31 8.47 -10.20
N LEU A 291 -2.35 7.86 -10.73
CA LEU A 291 -3.66 7.71 -10.09
C LEU A 291 -3.80 6.29 -9.50
N VAL A 292 -4.57 6.17 -8.42
CA VAL A 292 -4.81 4.89 -7.73
C VAL A 292 -6.30 4.67 -7.50
N CYS A 293 -6.73 3.42 -7.67
CA CYS A 293 -8.01 2.90 -7.18
C CYS A 293 -7.82 1.51 -6.58
N SER A 294 -8.77 1.06 -5.76
CA SER A 294 -8.75 -0.30 -5.20
C SER A 294 -9.92 -1.16 -5.69
N ALA A 295 -9.66 -2.46 -5.88
CA ALA A 295 -10.62 -3.46 -6.33
C ALA A 295 -10.56 -4.76 -5.47
N PRO A 296 -11.20 -4.79 -4.29
CA PRO A 296 -11.75 -3.66 -3.54
C PRO A 296 -10.73 -3.03 -2.57
N GLN A 297 -11.07 -1.88 -2.01
CA GLN A 297 -10.35 -1.32 -0.85
C GLN A 297 -10.52 -2.21 0.39
N PHE A 298 -9.44 -2.39 1.15
CA PHE A 298 -9.41 -3.24 2.35
C PHE A 298 -10.40 -2.81 3.45
N PRO A 299 -10.52 -1.52 3.82
CA PRO A 299 -11.35 -1.14 4.96
C PRO A 299 -12.83 -1.55 4.83
N HIS A 300 -13.49 -1.25 3.71
CA HIS A 300 -14.94 -1.44 3.57
C HIS A 300 -15.37 -2.44 2.49
N GLY A 301 -14.43 -3.05 1.77
CA GLY A 301 -14.76 -4.05 0.73
C GLY A 301 -15.42 -3.47 -0.53
N ILE A 302 -15.23 -2.18 -0.78
CA ILE A 302 -15.83 -1.48 -1.92
C ILE A 302 -14.86 -1.40 -3.10
N ILE A 303 -15.36 -1.67 -4.30
CA ILE A 303 -14.64 -1.46 -5.55
C ILE A 303 -14.82 0.00 -5.97
N ASP A 304 -13.71 0.71 -6.18
CA ASP A 304 -13.72 2.07 -6.71
C ASP A 304 -14.23 2.12 -8.16
N PRO A 305 -14.73 3.28 -8.65
CA PRO A 305 -15.18 3.46 -10.03
C PRO A 305 -14.01 3.47 -11.03
N ILE A 306 -13.44 2.29 -11.31
CA ILE A 306 -12.24 2.10 -12.14
C ILE A 306 -12.39 2.73 -13.53
N GLU A 307 -13.52 2.51 -14.22
CA GLU A 307 -13.76 3.06 -15.56
C GLU A 307 -13.79 4.59 -15.57
N GLU A 308 -14.29 5.23 -14.52
CA GLU A 308 -14.37 6.69 -14.43
C GLU A 308 -12.98 7.30 -14.17
N VAL A 309 -12.19 6.68 -13.30
CA VAL A 309 -10.81 7.13 -13.04
C VAL A 309 -9.90 6.83 -14.22
N ALA A 310 -10.10 5.72 -14.94
CA ALA A 310 -9.38 5.43 -16.17
C ALA A 310 -9.60 6.50 -17.25
N LYS A 311 -10.81 7.06 -17.36
CA LYS A 311 -11.08 8.21 -18.25
C LYS A 311 -10.27 9.45 -17.86
N LEU A 312 -10.08 9.70 -16.57
CA LEU A 312 -9.18 10.77 -16.10
C LEU A 312 -7.73 10.45 -16.48
N ALA A 313 -7.27 9.23 -16.20
CA ALA A 313 -5.91 8.78 -16.53
C ALA A 313 -5.58 8.98 -18.01
N LEU A 314 -6.49 8.59 -18.91
CA LEU A 314 -6.34 8.81 -20.35
C LEU A 314 -6.32 10.29 -20.71
N LYS A 315 -7.25 11.08 -20.17
CA LYS A 315 -7.36 12.52 -20.48
C LYS A 315 -6.10 13.29 -20.09
N TYR A 316 -5.51 12.95 -18.94
CA TYR A 316 -4.32 13.63 -18.41
C TYR A 316 -3.02 12.88 -18.74
N GLN A 317 -3.08 11.77 -19.49
CA GLN A 317 -1.94 10.92 -19.87
C GLN A 317 -1.09 10.45 -18.67
N LEU A 318 -1.79 10.07 -17.60
CA LEU A 318 -1.22 9.60 -16.35
C LEU A 318 -1.28 8.07 -16.26
N PRO A 319 -0.24 7.42 -15.71
CA PRO A 319 -0.35 6.05 -15.25
C PRO A 319 -1.50 5.88 -14.23
N PHE A 320 -2.19 4.75 -14.33
CA PHE A 320 -3.28 4.37 -13.43
C PHE A 320 -3.06 2.97 -12.91
N HIS A 321 -2.93 2.88 -11.59
CA HIS A 321 -2.76 1.62 -10.87
C HIS A 321 -4.09 1.19 -10.23
N VAL A 322 -4.46 -0.07 -10.46
CA VAL A 322 -5.57 -0.72 -9.76
C VAL A 322 -5.00 -1.69 -8.73
N ASP A 323 -5.18 -1.37 -7.45
CA ASP A 323 -4.84 -2.25 -6.35
C ASP A 323 -5.91 -3.35 -6.22
N ALA A 324 -5.64 -4.51 -6.81
CA ALA A 324 -6.44 -5.72 -6.66
C ALA A 324 -5.74 -6.73 -5.74
N CYS A 325 -4.84 -6.28 -4.84
CA CYS A 325 -4.11 -7.17 -3.95
C CYS A 325 -5.07 -8.03 -3.13
N LEU A 326 -6.07 -7.41 -2.51
CA LEU A 326 -7.07 -8.14 -1.73
C LEU A 326 -7.97 -9.01 -2.61
N GLY A 327 -8.70 -8.42 -3.56
CA GLY A 327 -9.79 -9.11 -4.26
C GLY A 327 -9.41 -9.81 -5.56
N GLY A 328 -8.16 -9.71 -6.02
CA GLY A 328 -7.76 -10.06 -7.39
C GLY A 328 -8.20 -11.45 -7.83
N PHE A 329 -7.86 -12.48 -7.04
CA PHE A 329 -8.23 -13.87 -7.29
C PHE A 329 -9.69 -14.22 -6.91
N LEU A 330 -10.53 -13.23 -6.60
CA LEU A 330 -11.99 -13.38 -6.57
C LEU A 330 -12.60 -12.67 -7.79
N ILE A 331 -12.29 -11.39 -7.96
CA ILE A 331 -12.94 -10.51 -8.94
C ILE A 331 -12.80 -11.03 -10.38
N VAL A 332 -11.69 -11.69 -10.71
CA VAL A 332 -11.46 -12.30 -12.04
C VAL A 332 -12.39 -13.49 -12.32
N PHE A 333 -12.89 -14.18 -11.29
CA PHE A 333 -13.80 -15.34 -11.41
C PHE A 333 -15.27 -14.99 -11.15
N MET A 334 -15.55 -13.80 -10.59
CA MET A 334 -16.89 -13.35 -10.21
C MET A 334 -17.95 -13.53 -11.31
N LYS A 335 -17.63 -13.18 -12.57
CA LYS A 335 -18.55 -13.38 -13.71
C LYS A 335 -18.91 -14.85 -13.91
N LYS A 336 -17.91 -15.75 -13.91
CA LYS A 336 -18.11 -17.20 -14.08
C LYS A 336 -18.78 -17.83 -12.86
N ALA A 337 -18.59 -17.27 -11.67
CA ALA A 337 -19.26 -17.69 -10.44
C ALA A 337 -20.73 -17.21 -10.32
N GLY A 338 -21.24 -16.42 -11.28
CA GLY A 338 -22.62 -15.93 -11.32
C GLY A 338 -22.85 -14.57 -10.66
N PHE A 339 -21.78 -13.81 -10.37
CA PHE A 339 -21.83 -12.51 -9.69
C PHE A 339 -21.11 -11.43 -10.54
N PRO A 340 -21.64 -11.04 -11.71
CA PRO A 340 -20.93 -10.13 -12.61
C PRO A 340 -20.63 -8.77 -11.95
N LEU A 341 -19.43 -8.24 -12.20
CA LEU A 341 -18.97 -6.93 -11.74
C LEU A 341 -18.73 -5.99 -12.93
N LYS A 342 -18.67 -4.69 -12.65
CA LYS A 342 -18.16 -3.70 -13.60
C LYS A 342 -16.70 -4.00 -13.99
N PRO A 343 -16.24 -3.65 -15.21
CA PRO A 343 -14.85 -3.82 -15.60
C PRO A 343 -13.86 -3.14 -14.64
N PHE A 344 -12.76 -3.82 -14.33
CA PHE A 344 -11.74 -3.36 -13.38
C PHE A 344 -10.29 -3.62 -13.83
N ASP A 345 -10.09 -4.36 -14.91
CA ASP A 345 -8.77 -4.89 -15.32
C ASP A 345 -8.23 -4.24 -16.60
N PHE A 346 -7.28 -4.89 -17.30
CA PHE A 346 -6.66 -4.35 -18.51
C PHE A 346 -7.62 -4.15 -19.70
N ARG A 347 -8.86 -4.65 -19.63
CA ARG A 347 -9.91 -4.29 -20.60
C ARG A 347 -10.33 -2.82 -20.49
N VAL A 348 -10.13 -2.21 -19.31
CA VAL A 348 -10.41 -0.80 -19.09
C VAL A 348 -9.25 0.02 -19.65
N LYS A 349 -9.47 0.62 -20.83
CA LYS A 349 -8.49 1.52 -21.45
C LYS A 349 -8.10 2.63 -20.48
N GLY A 350 -6.82 2.73 -20.16
CA GLY A 350 -6.28 3.68 -19.17
C GLY A 350 -5.63 2.99 -17.98
N VAL A 351 -6.01 1.76 -17.63
CA VAL A 351 -5.32 0.96 -16.60
C VAL A 351 -3.94 0.55 -17.11
N THR A 352 -2.89 0.95 -16.40
CA THR A 352 -1.50 0.69 -16.80
C THR A 352 -0.78 -0.30 -15.90
N SER A 353 -1.27 -0.53 -14.68
CA SER A 353 -0.80 -1.62 -13.82
C SER A 353 -1.88 -2.12 -12.86
N ILE A 354 -1.70 -3.37 -12.42
CA ILE A 354 -2.58 -4.05 -11.47
C ILE A 354 -1.69 -4.88 -10.53
N SER A 355 -1.92 -4.78 -9.22
CA SER A 355 -1.33 -5.70 -8.24
C SER A 355 -2.36 -6.76 -7.82
N ALA A 356 -1.94 -8.02 -7.62
CA ALA A 356 -2.81 -9.11 -7.21
C ALA A 356 -2.07 -10.12 -6.32
N ASP A 357 -2.58 -10.38 -5.10
CA ASP A 357 -1.90 -11.26 -4.16
C ASP A 357 -2.29 -12.72 -4.37
N THR A 358 -1.34 -13.51 -4.86
CA THR A 358 -1.45 -14.98 -4.92
C THR A 358 -1.55 -15.58 -3.51
N HIS A 359 -0.91 -15.00 -2.49
CA HIS A 359 -0.99 -15.50 -1.11
C HIS A 359 -2.29 -15.18 -0.34
N LYS A 360 -3.25 -14.53 -1.02
CA LYS A 360 -4.60 -14.25 -0.52
C LYS A 360 -5.58 -15.24 -1.12
N TYR A 361 -6.50 -14.79 -1.98
CA TYR A 361 -7.46 -15.69 -2.65
C TYR A 361 -6.84 -16.50 -3.80
N GLY A 362 -5.56 -16.31 -4.12
CA GLY A 362 -4.80 -17.28 -4.92
C GLY A 362 -4.40 -18.52 -4.10
N TYR A 363 -4.61 -18.49 -2.78
CA TYR A 363 -4.36 -19.58 -1.83
C TYR A 363 -2.90 -20.09 -1.75
N ALA A 364 -1.97 -19.40 -2.41
CA ALA A 364 -0.55 -19.68 -2.37
C ALA A 364 0.02 -19.44 -0.95
N PRO A 365 1.19 -20.01 -0.61
CA PRO A 365 1.81 -19.72 0.67
C PRO A 365 2.12 -18.23 0.84
N LYS A 366 2.20 -17.77 2.09
CA LYS A 366 2.63 -16.40 2.42
C LYS A 366 4.00 -16.12 1.79
N GLY A 367 4.20 -14.88 1.33
CA GLY A 367 5.42 -14.49 0.64
C GLY A 367 5.31 -14.42 -0.89
N SER A 368 4.10 -14.43 -1.47
CA SER A 368 3.91 -14.32 -2.93
C SER A 368 2.81 -13.33 -3.34
N SER A 369 3.07 -12.51 -4.35
CA SER A 369 2.12 -11.62 -5.04
C SER A 369 2.62 -11.32 -6.46
N VAL A 370 1.82 -10.66 -7.29
CA VAL A 370 2.19 -10.29 -8.66
C VAL A 370 1.88 -8.82 -8.92
N ILE A 371 2.88 -8.09 -9.41
CA ILE A 371 2.67 -6.79 -10.06
C ILE A 371 2.65 -6.99 -11.57
N MET A 372 1.60 -6.49 -12.21
CA MET A 372 1.41 -6.53 -13.66
C MET A 372 1.38 -5.12 -14.23
N TYR A 373 1.87 -4.98 -15.45
CA TYR A 373 1.81 -3.77 -16.25
C TYR A 373 1.17 -4.08 -17.60
N SER A 374 0.44 -3.12 -18.15
CA SER A 374 -0.16 -3.23 -19.49
C SER A 374 0.89 -3.37 -20.60
N ASP A 375 2.11 -2.89 -20.35
CA ASP A 375 3.18 -2.82 -21.34
C ASP A 375 4.57 -2.87 -20.67
N LYS A 376 5.54 -3.45 -21.37
CA LYS A 376 6.95 -3.56 -20.94
C LYS A 376 7.58 -2.20 -20.65
N LYS A 377 7.19 -1.14 -21.36
CA LYS A 377 7.74 0.21 -21.14
C LYS A 377 7.56 0.69 -19.71
N TYR A 378 6.43 0.36 -19.06
CA TYR A 378 6.22 0.72 -17.66
C TYR A 378 7.05 -0.15 -16.72
N ARG A 379 7.11 -1.46 -17.00
CA ARG A 379 7.88 -2.41 -16.19
C ARG A 379 9.38 -2.11 -16.20
N HIS A 380 9.95 -1.60 -17.29
CA HIS A 380 11.37 -1.27 -17.37
C HIS A 380 11.81 -0.27 -16.28
N TYR A 381 10.97 0.71 -15.95
CA TYR A 381 11.26 1.67 -14.87
C TYR A 381 11.23 1.04 -13.47
N GLN A 382 10.68 -0.17 -13.31
CA GLN A 382 10.70 -0.85 -12.02
C GLN A 382 12.09 -1.44 -11.73
N PHE A 383 12.83 -1.87 -12.76
CA PHE A 383 14.07 -2.60 -12.60
C PHE A 383 15.16 -1.77 -11.90
N PHE A 384 16.09 -2.48 -11.26
CA PHE A 384 17.35 -1.92 -10.80
C PHE A 384 18.48 -2.58 -11.58
N VAL A 385 19.45 -1.78 -12.02
CA VAL A 385 20.64 -2.23 -12.75
C VAL A 385 21.85 -1.46 -12.22
N ALA A 386 22.91 -2.19 -11.88
CA ALA A 386 24.21 -1.64 -11.51
C ALA A 386 25.28 -2.22 -12.45
N PRO A 387 25.62 -1.52 -13.56
CA PRO A 387 26.58 -2.03 -14.54
C PRO A 387 28.03 -1.94 -14.06
N ASP A 388 28.35 -0.98 -13.19
CA ASP A 388 29.73 -0.68 -12.78
C ASP A 388 30.13 -1.33 -11.44
N TRP A 389 29.32 -2.26 -10.92
CA TRP A 389 29.62 -2.93 -9.66
C TRP A 389 30.74 -3.97 -9.85
N GLN A 390 31.75 -3.95 -8.97
CA GLN A 390 32.94 -4.82 -9.07
C GLN A 390 32.64 -6.33 -8.97
N GLY A 391 31.47 -6.71 -8.44
CA GLY A 391 30.98 -8.09 -8.42
C GLY A 391 30.39 -8.60 -9.74
N GLY A 392 30.41 -7.77 -10.79
CA GLY A 392 29.80 -8.02 -12.10
C GLY A 392 28.50 -7.23 -12.29
N ILE A 393 27.97 -7.25 -13.52
CA ILE A 393 26.71 -6.57 -13.83
C ILE A 393 25.59 -7.15 -12.96
N TYR A 394 24.97 -6.31 -12.14
CA TYR A 394 23.86 -6.72 -11.27
C TYR A 394 22.54 -6.17 -11.78
N ALA A 395 21.52 -7.02 -11.87
CA ALA A 395 20.16 -6.60 -12.21
C ALA A 395 19.13 -7.35 -11.37
N SER A 396 18.14 -6.63 -10.84
CA SER A 396 17.02 -7.22 -10.10
C SER A 396 15.67 -6.72 -10.66
N PRO A 397 14.67 -7.62 -10.81
CA PRO A 397 13.38 -7.24 -11.35
C PRO A 397 12.43 -6.62 -10.30
N ALA A 398 12.74 -6.76 -9.01
CA ALA A 398 11.99 -6.28 -7.85
C ALA A 398 12.96 -5.83 -6.73
N ILE A 399 12.48 -5.65 -5.50
CA ILE A 399 13.29 -5.11 -4.40
C ILE A 399 14.41 -6.07 -4.01
N ALA A 400 14.11 -7.37 -3.92
CA ALA A 400 15.05 -8.36 -3.43
C ALA A 400 16.05 -8.84 -4.49
N GLY A 401 17.26 -9.17 -4.04
CA GLY A 401 18.24 -9.98 -4.77
C GLY A 401 17.92 -11.47 -4.65
N SER A 402 18.51 -12.13 -3.65
CA SER A 402 18.17 -13.51 -3.31
C SER A 402 16.71 -13.63 -2.85
N ARG A 403 16.00 -14.65 -3.35
CA ARG A 403 14.58 -14.88 -3.06
C ARG A 403 14.29 -16.37 -2.81
N PRO A 404 13.25 -16.72 -2.05
CA PRO A 404 12.89 -18.10 -1.77
C PRO A 404 12.16 -18.74 -2.98
N GLY A 405 12.89 -19.47 -3.83
CA GLY A 405 12.32 -20.13 -5.00
C GLY A 405 11.26 -21.19 -4.67
N GLY A 406 11.34 -21.79 -3.47
CA GLY A 406 10.30 -22.69 -2.94
C GLY A 406 8.90 -22.04 -2.84
N ILE A 407 8.83 -20.73 -2.55
CA ILE A 407 7.54 -20.01 -2.52
C ILE A 407 6.97 -19.79 -3.92
N ILE A 408 7.84 -19.55 -4.91
CA ILE A 408 7.44 -19.44 -6.32
C ILE A 408 6.90 -20.77 -6.82
N ALA A 409 7.62 -21.86 -6.55
CA ALA A 409 7.22 -23.21 -6.93
C ALA A 409 5.88 -23.60 -6.30
N ALA A 410 5.71 -23.36 -4.99
CA ALA A 410 4.46 -23.64 -4.30
C ALA A 410 3.29 -22.76 -4.79
N CYS A 411 3.54 -21.49 -5.13
CA CYS A 411 2.54 -20.63 -5.76
C CYS A 411 2.09 -21.19 -7.11
N TRP A 412 3.04 -21.57 -7.97
CA TRP A 412 2.74 -22.20 -9.25
C TRP A 412 1.93 -23.49 -9.08
N ALA A 413 2.37 -24.37 -8.19
CA ALA A 413 1.69 -25.63 -7.88
C ALA A 413 0.26 -25.39 -7.36
N THR A 414 0.05 -24.35 -6.55
CA THR A 414 -1.29 -23.96 -6.09
C THR A 414 -2.20 -23.61 -7.27
N MET A 415 -1.73 -22.74 -8.18
CA MET A 415 -2.52 -22.32 -9.33
C MET A 415 -2.85 -23.50 -10.26
N MET A 416 -1.90 -24.40 -10.46
CA MET A 416 -2.10 -25.61 -11.26
C MET A 416 -3.06 -26.60 -10.61
N HIS A 417 -2.94 -26.80 -9.29
CA HIS A 417 -3.76 -27.75 -8.56
C HIS A 417 -5.22 -27.29 -8.44
N ILE A 418 -5.44 -26.01 -8.16
CA ILE A 418 -6.78 -25.45 -7.98
C ILE A 418 -7.50 -25.35 -9.32
N GLY A 419 -6.80 -24.94 -10.38
CA GLY A 419 -7.42 -24.75 -11.69
C GLY A 419 -8.47 -23.63 -11.70
N GLU A 420 -9.01 -23.34 -12.89
CA GLU A 420 -10.03 -22.29 -13.02
C GLU A 420 -11.34 -22.67 -12.31
N ASP A 421 -11.76 -23.93 -12.42
CA ASP A 421 -12.96 -24.47 -11.79
C ASP A 421 -12.91 -24.40 -10.27
N GLY A 422 -11.78 -24.76 -9.66
CA GLY A 422 -11.58 -24.65 -8.22
C GLY A 422 -11.66 -23.20 -7.73
N TYR A 423 -11.08 -22.24 -8.46
CA TYR A 423 -11.20 -20.82 -8.13
C TYR A 423 -12.64 -20.30 -8.29
N ILE A 424 -13.37 -20.73 -9.31
CA ILE A 424 -14.78 -20.38 -9.51
C ILE A 424 -15.63 -20.88 -8.35
N GLU A 425 -15.48 -22.15 -7.95
CA GLU A 425 -16.23 -22.73 -6.84
C GLU A 425 -15.87 -22.11 -5.49
N ALA A 426 -14.58 -21.84 -5.25
CA ALA A 426 -14.13 -21.12 -4.07
C ALA A 426 -14.73 -19.70 -3.99
N THR A 427 -14.70 -18.97 -5.11
CA THR A 427 -15.33 -17.64 -5.24
C THR A 427 -16.82 -17.73 -4.93
N LYS A 428 -17.53 -18.70 -5.52
CA LYS A 428 -18.97 -18.89 -5.32
C LYS A 428 -19.32 -19.13 -3.86
N LYS A 429 -18.56 -19.97 -3.15
CA LYS A 429 -18.75 -20.24 -1.71
C LYS A 429 -18.54 -18.98 -0.87
N ILE A 430 -17.44 -18.25 -1.09
CA ILE A 430 -17.10 -17.04 -0.33
C ILE A 430 -18.16 -15.95 -0.54
N ILE A 431 -18.57 -15.72 -1.79
CA ILE A 431 -19.53 -14.65 -2.12
C ILE A 431 -20.93 -14.98 -1.61
N LYS A 432 -21.37 -16.24 -1.67
CA LYS A 432 -22.63 -16.67 -1.03
C LYS A 432 -22.61 -16.41 0.47
N ALA A 433 -21.52 -16.76 1.15
CA ALA A 433 -21.38 -16.49 2.59
C ALA A 433 -21.38 -14.99 2.89
N ALA A 434 -20.66 -14.18 2.10
CA ALA A 434 -20.61 -12.73 2.27
C ALA A 434 -21.98 -12.09 2.08
N ARG A 435 -22.73 -12.50 1.04
CA ARG A 435 -24.10 -12.04 0.76
C ARG A 435 -25.10 -12.46 1.83
N PHE A 436 -24.97 -13.67 2.38
CA PHE A 436 -25.77 -14.12 3.49
C PHE A 436 -25.55 -13.23 4.73
N ILE A 437 -24.29 -13.03 5.13
CA ILE A 437 -23.94 -12.16 6.26
C ILE A 437 -24.44 -10.74 6.01
N GLU A 438 -24.19 -10.18 4.81
CA GLU A 438 -24.66 -8.85 4.44
C GLU A 438 -26.19 -8.73 4.60
N THR A 439 -26.93 -9.70 4.07
CA THR A 439 -28.40 -9.70 4.09
C THR A 439 -28.95 -9.77 5.50
N GLU A 440 -28.42 -10.68 6.34
CA GLU A 440 -28.91 -10.83 7.72
C GLU A 440 -28.54 -9.64 8.59
N LEU A 441 -27.33 -9.10 8.47
CA LEU A 441 -26.91 -7.95 9.27
C LEU A 441 -27.65 -6.67 8.88
N ARG A 442 -28.07 -6.50 7.61
CA ARG A 442 -28.93 -5.37 7.20
C ARG A 442 -30.32 -5.38 7.84
N LYS A 443 -30.80 -6.52 8.35
CA LYS A 443 -32.08 -6.61 9.08
C LYS A 443 -31.99 -6.05 10.50
N MET A 444 -30.78 -5.85 11.03
CA MET A 444 -30.56 -5.36 12.40
C MET A 444 -30.55 -3.83 12.43
N LYS A 445 -31.55 -3.21 13.06
CA LYS A 445 -31.75 -1.74 13.07
C LYS A 445 -30.67 -0.92 13.79
N ASP A 446 -29.92 -1.54 14.69
CA ASP A 446 -28.96 -0.86 15.58
C ASP A 446 -27.53 -0.82 15.01
N ILE A 447 -27.30 -1.49 13.89
CA ILE A 447 -26.05 -1.48 13.13
C ILE A 447 -26.34 -1.19 11.65
N PHE A 448 -25.31 -0.84 10.89
CA PHE A 448 -25.40 -0.67 9.45
C PHE A 448 -24.14 -1.20 8.75
N ILE A 449 -24.28 -1.55 7.48
CA ILE A 449 -23.16 -1.93 6.62
C ILE A 449 -22.68 -0.70 5.84
N PHE A 450 -21.37 -0.48 5.81
CA PHE A 450 -20.76 0.59 5.02
C PHE A 450 -20.84 0.27 3.52
N GLY A 451 -21.48 1.16 2.76
CA GLY A 451 -21.64 1.01 1.31
C GLY A 451 -22.37 -0.28 0.91
N LYS A 452 -21.99 -0.80 -0.25
CA LYS A 452 -22.47 -2.08 -0.80
C LYS A 452 -21.26 -2.96 -1.14
N PRO A 453 -20.72 -3.74 -0.19
CA PRO A 453 -19.57 -4.57 -0.44
C PRO A 453 -19.91 -5.65 -1.46
N GLU A 454 -19.21 -5.71 -2.59
CA GLU A 454 -19.55 -6.67 -3.65
C GLU A 454 -18.72 -7.96 -3.60
N VAL A 455 -17.69 -8.00 -2.75
CA VAL A 455 -16.71 -9.10 -2.70
C VAL A 455 -16.76 -9.77 -1.31
N SER A 456 -15.61 -9.94 -0.64
CA SER A 456 -15.47 -10.77 0.55
C SER A 456 -15.43 -10.02 1.87
N VAL A 457 -15.32 -8.69 1.86
CA VAL A 457 -15.21 -7.89 3.08
C VAL A 457 -16.54 -7.23 3.39
N VAL A 458 -17.02 -7.36 4.63
CA VAL A 458 -18.22 -6.68 5.13
C VAL A 458 -17.86 -5.83 6.34
N ALA A 459 -18.00 -4.51 6.20
CA ALA A 459 -17.72 -3.54 7.26
C ALA A 459 -19.01 -3.04 7.93
N LEU A 460 -18.97 -2.95 9.26
CA LEU A 460 -20.10 -2.64 10.15
C LEU A 460 -19.84 -1.37 10.96
N GLY A 461 -20.88 -0.55 11.07
CA GLY A 461 -20.92 0.63 11.94
C GLY A 461 -22.20 0.67 12.79
N SER A 462 -22.26 1.62 13.73
CA SER A 462 -23.49 1.93 14.48
C SER A 462 -23.58 3.43 14.73
N ASN A 463 -24.81 3.96 14.68
CA ASN A 463 -25.14 5.33 15.12
C ASN A 463 -25.81 5.33 16.51
N LYS A 464 -25.94 4.17 17.16
CA LYS A 464 -26.67 3.99 18.43
C LYS A 464 -25.75 3.73 19.61
N PHE A 465 -24.60 3.10 19.36
CA PHE A 465 -23.59 2.77 20.36
C PHE A 465 -22.18 2.82 19.74
N ASP A 466 -21.14 2.79 20.57
CA ASP A 466 -19.76 2.67 20.08
C ASP A 466 -19.51 1.26 19.52
N ILE A 467 -19.30 1.16 18.20
CA ILE A 467 -19.11 -0.09 17.46
C ILE A 467 -18.00 -0.98 18.04
N PHE A 468 -17.03 -0.39 18.74
CA PHE A 468 -15.94 -1.12 19.37
C PHE A 468 -16.37 -1.99 20.56
N ARG A 469 -17.52 -1.69 21.18
CA ARG A 469 -18.16 -2.60 22.15
C ARG A 469 -18.57 -3.92 21.50
N LEU A 470 -19.01 -3.87 20.23
CA LEU A 470 -19.33 -5.07 19.47
C LEU A 470 -18.06 -5.90 19.21
N THR A 471 -16.93 -5.26 18.87
CA THR A 471 -15.64 -5.99 18.77
C THR A 471 -15.31 -6.72 20.06
N ASN A 472 -15.36 -6.04 21.21
CA ASN A 472 -15.01 -6.65 22.48
C ASN A 472 -15.91 -7.85 22.82
N SER A 473 -17.22 -7.71 22.59
CA SER A 473 -18.18 -8.79 22.82
C SER A 473 -17.93 -9.99 21.91
N LEU A 474 -17.60 -9.74 20.64
CA LEU A 474 -17.28 -10.79 19.67
C LEU A 474 -15.91 -11.44 19.98
N THR A 475 -14.91 -10.68 20.42
CA THR A 475 -13.63 -11.21 20.90
C THR A 475 -13.80 -12.15 22.09
N ALA A 476 -14.68 -11.80 23.05
CA ALA A 476 -15.01 -12.69 24.16
C ALA A 476 -15.69 -14.00 23.70
N LYS A 477 -16.34 -13.99 22.53
CA LYS A 477 -16.92 -15.16 21.85
C LYS A 477 -15.91 -15.86 20.91
N GLY A 478 -14.64 -15.44 20.92
CA GLY A 478 -13.53 -16.02 20.15
C GLY A 478 -13.34 -15.46 18.73
N TRP A 479 -14.07 -14.42 18.35
CA TRP A 479 -13.90 -13.78 17.03
C TRP A 479 -12.73 -12.79 17.02
N ASN A 480 -11.90 -12.87 15.98
CA ASN A 480 -10.83 -11.90 15.74
C ASN A 480 -11.16 -11.09 14.48
N LEU A 481 -11.71 -9.89 14.69
CA LEU A 481 -12.13 -8.97 13.64
C LEU A 481 -11.16 -7.81 13.52
N ASN A 482 -11.06 -7.23 12.33
CA ASN A 482 -10.28 -6.02 12.16
C ASN A 482 -11.06 -4.80 12.67
N THR A 483 -10.41 -4.00 13.50
CA THR A 483 -10.89 -2.69 13.93
C THR A 483 -10.45 -1.62 12.94
N LEU A 484 -11.38 -0.75 12.57
CA LEU A 484 -11.20 0.31 11.58
C LEU A 484 -11.43 1.67 12.21
N GLN A 485 -10.98 2.71 11.51
CA GLN A 485 -11.08 4.09 11.98
C GLN A 485 -11.28 5.05 10.80
N PHE A 486 -11.85 6.22 11.13
CA PHE A 486 -12.16 7.30 10.18
C PHE A 486 -13.03 6.84 8.99
N PRO A 487 -14.24 6.30 9.24
CA PRO A 487 -15.00 6.33 10.51
C PRO A 487 -14.76 5.11 11.41
N SER A 488 -15.17 5.20 12.68
CA SER A 488 -15.17 4.04 13.60
C SER A 488 -16.00 2.91 13.00
N SER A 489 -15.37 1.76 12.78
CA SER A 489 -15.99 0.62 12.12
C SER A 489 -15.25 -0.65 12.51
N ILE A 490 -15.85 -1.80 12.23
CA ILE A 490 -15.20 -3.11 12.28
C ILE A 490 -15.45 -3.81 10.95
N HIS A 491 -14.64 -4.78 10.55
CA HIS A 491 -14.99 -5.63 9.43
C HIS A 491 -14.69 -7.10 9.65
N ILE A 492 -15.33 -7.92 8.83
CA ILE A 492 -14.96 -9.31 8.59
C ILE A 492 -14.57 -9.48 7.12
N CYS A 493 -13.39 -10.04 6.89
CA CYS A 493 -12.88 -10.45 5.59
C CYS A 493 -13.08 -11.96 5.43
N LEU A 494 -14.09 -12.36 4.66
CA LEU A 494 -14.43 -13.77 4.48
C LEU A 494 -13.39 -14.49 3.62
N THR A 495 -13.13 -15.73 4.00
CA THR A 495 -12.21 -16.68 3.35
C THR A 495 -12.88 -18.05 3.25
N LEU A 496 -12.23 -19.07 2.67
CA LEU A 496 -12.80 -20.41 2.60
C LEU A 496 -13.14 -20.99 3.99
N LEU A 497 -12.40 -20.61 5.03
CA LEU A 497 -12.68 -21.03 6.40
C LEU A 497 -14.05 -20.56 6.90
N HIS A 498 -14.51 -19.41 6.44
CA HIS A 498 -15.81 -18.85 6.80
C HIS A 498 -16.98 -19.52 6.05
N THR A 499 -16.66 -20.33 5.03
CA THR A 499 -17.63 -21.10 4.25
C THR A 499 -17.89 -22.49 4.83
N LYS A 500 -17.17 -22.88 5.90
CA LYS A 500 -17.42 -24.12 6.64
C LYS A 500 -18.86 -24.12 7.20
N PRO A 501 -19.50 -25.30 7.29
CA PRO A 501 -20.87 -25.41 7.79
C PRO A 501 -21.06 -24.71 9.14
N GLY A 502 -22.07 -23.84 9.23
CA GLY A 502 -22.45 -23.16 10.47
C GLY A 502 -21.64 -21.90 10.81
N VAL A 503 -20.47 -21.66 10.23
CA VAL A 503 -19.61 -20.52 10.64
C VAL A 503 -20.26 -19.17 10.35
N ALA A 504 -20.80 -18.97 9.14
CA ALA A 504 -21.47 -17.73 8.79
C ALA A 504 -22.76 -17.50 9.61
N GLN A 505 -23.52 -18.57 9.89
CA GLN A 505 -24.72 -18.51 10.74
C GLN A 505 -24.35 -18.17 12.19
N GLN A 506 -23.28 -18.77 12.70
CA GLN A 506 -22.77 -18.50 14.04
C GLN A 506 -22.30 -17.05 14.16
N PHE A 507 -21.64 -16.50 13.12
CA PHE A 507 -21.26 -15.09 13.10
C PHE A 507 -22.47 -14.17 13.24
N VAL A 508 -23.50 -14.37 12.42
CA VAL A 508 -24.74 -13.57 12.45
C VAL A 508 -25.43 -13.68 13.81
N LYS A 509 -25.52 -14.90 14.37
CA LYS A 509 -26.08 -15.16 15.69
C LYS A 509 -25.32 -14.42 16.78
N ASP A 510 -23.99 -14.51 16.78
CA ASP A 510 -23.13 -13.85 17.77
C ASP A 510 -23.23 -12.33 17.68
N VAL A 511 -23.27 -11.76 16.46
CA VAL A 511 -23.50 -10.33 16.27
C VAL A 511 -24.85 -9.91 16.83
N LYS A 512 -25.91 -10.68 16.55
CA LYS A 512 -27.27 -10.39 17.05
C LYS A 512 -27.31 -10.37 18.57
N GLU A 513 -26.82 -11.43 19.22
CA GLU A 513 -26.78 -11.54 20.68
C GLU A 513 -25.95 -10.41 21.32
N SER A 514 -24.79 -10.10 20.73
CA SER A 514 -23.93 -9.01 21.21
C SER A 514 -24.62 -7.66 21.09
N VAL A 515 -25.31 -7.38 19.98
CA VAL A 515 -26.07 -6.14 19.79
C VAL A 515 -27.23 -6.06 20.79
N GLU A 516 -27.99 -7.14 21.00
CA GLU A 516 -29.08 -7.18 21.99
C GLU A 516 -28.59 -6.88 23.41
N VAL A 517 -27.44 -7.42 23.81
CA VAL A 517 -26.82 -7.13 25.11
C VAL A 517 -26.36 -5.67 25.19
N ILE A 518 -25.68 -5.16 24.15
CA ILE A 518 -25.21 -3.78 24.10
C ILE A 518 -26.36 -2.79 24.20
N MET A 519 -27.48 -3.08 23.54
CA MET A 519 -28.65 -2.19 23.50
C MET A 519 -29.43 -2.12 24.83
N LYS A 520 -29.14 -2.98 25.81
CA LYS A 520 -29.66 -2.81 27.19
C LYS A 520 -29.11 -1.54 27.86
N ASP A 521 -27.89 -1.16 27.53
CA ASP A 521 -27.30 0.14 27.89
C ASP A 521 -26.41 0.66 26.75
N PRO A 522 -26.97 1.40 25.78
CA PRO A 522 -26.24 1.92 24.62
C PRO A 522 -25.18 2.96 24.99
N ARG A 523 -25.34 3.63 26.15
CA ARG A 523 -24.45 4.71 26.61
C ARG A 523 -23.34 4.22 27.54
N ALA A 524 -23.33 2.94 27.90
CA ALA A 524 -22.23 2.34 28.66
C ALA A 524 -20.89 2.63 27.98
N LYS A 525 -19.89 2.97 28.79
CA LYS A 525 -18.54 3.28 28.31
C LYS A 525 -17.90 2.04 27.70
N THR A 526 -17.19 2.23 26.58
CA THR A 526 -16.37 1.18 25.98
C THR A 526 -15.21 0.86 26.92
N THR A 527 -15.09 -0.41 27.29
CA THR A 527 -14.01 -0.94 28.11
C THR A 527 -12.98 -1.68 27.24
N GLY A 528 -11.76 -1.90 27.72
CA GLY A 528 -10.74 -2.65 26.99
C GLY A 528 -10.07 -1.91 25.81
N VAL A 529 -9.21 -2.64 25.10
CA VAL A 529 -8.14 -2.11 24.24
C VAL A 529 -8.59 -1.30 23.03
N VAL A 530 -9.82 -1.47 22.57
CA VAL A 530 -10.29 -0.71 21.41
C VAL A 530 -10.49 0.78 21.73
N LEU A 531 -10.74 1.13 23.00
CA LEU A 531 -10.75 2.51 23.47
C LEU A 531 -9.38 3.19 23.29
N ILE A 532 -8.27 2.43 23.32
CA ILE A 532 -6.91 2.97 23.31
C ILE A 532 -6.40 3.25 21.90
N LEU A 533 -6.76 2.43 20.92
CA LEU A 533 -6.51 2.76 19.51
C LEU A 533 -7.23 4.07 19.15
N PHE A 534 -8.47 4.26 19.62
CA PHE A 534 -9.20 5.52 19.44
C PHE A 534 -8.46 6.73 20.05
N PHE A 535 -7.89 6.61 21.25
CA PHE A 535 -7.15 7.70 21.91
C PHE A 535 -5.74 7.94 21.32
N LEU A 536 -5.00 6.89 20.91
CA LEU A 536 -3.67 7.02 20.31
C LEU A 536 -3.67 7.84 19.01
N PHE A 537 -4.77 7.79 18.25
CA PHE A 537 -4.89 8.48 16.96
C PHE A 537 -5.49 9.89 17.04
N LEU A 538 -6.33 10.19 18.05
CA LEU A 538 -6.81 11.56 18.31
C LEU A 538 -5.67 12.53 18.67
N TYR A 539 -4.58 12.04 19.25
CA TYR A 539 -3.44 12.83 19.72
C TYR A 539 -2.21 12.63 18.84
N SER A 540 -2.32 13.02 17.57
CA SER A 540 -1.28 12.92 16.52
C SER A 540 0.17 13.03 17.02
N SER A 541 0.94 11.94 16.91
CA SER A 541 2.31 11.98 16.39
C SER A 541 2.79 10.60 15.99
N PHE A 542 3.33 10.53 14.78
CA PHE A 542 4.05 9.40 14.21
C PHE A 542 5.11 8.81 15.18
N CYS A 543 5.78 9.65 15.99
CA CYS A 543 6.77 9.23 17.00
C CYS A 543 6.24 8.22 18.03
N LEU A 544 4.93 8.16 18.27
CA LEU A 544 4.34 7.31 19.30
C LEU A 544 4.22 5.85 18.88
N VAL A 545 3.72 5.66 17.66
CA VAL A 545 3.51 4.34 17.06
C VAL A 545 4.85 3.72 16.63
N THR A 546 5.87 4.54 16.39
CA THR A 546 7.24 4.05 16.15
C THR A 546 7.96 3.71 17.45
N ALA A 547 7.72 4.45 18.55
CA ALA A 547 8.32 4.13 19.85
C ALA A 547 7.87 2.77 20.40
N THR A 548 6.61 2.36 20.17
CA THR A 548 6.11 1.00 20.50
C THR A 548 6.88 -0.12 19.80
N TYR A 549 7.27 0.07 18.54
CA TYR A 549 8.02 -0.94 17.79
C TYR A 549 9.48 -1.00 18.24
N SER A 550 10.05 0.15 18.62
CA SER A 550 11.45 0.28 19.00
C SER A 550 11.74 -0.09 20.46
N SER A 551 10.81 0.10 21.40
CA SER A 551 11.16 0.17 22.82
C SER A 551 11.44 -1.18 23.51
N ARG A 552 11.28 -2.33 22.84
CA ARG A 552 11.67 -3.64 23.41
C ARG A 552 12.23 -4.67 22.44
N GLN A 553 12.32 -4.39 21.13
CA GLN A 553 13.07 -5.27 20.22
C GLN A 553 14.58 -5.34 20.55
N SER A 554 15.09 -4.36 21.30
CA SER A 554 16.48 -4.32 21.77
C SER A 554 16.68 -4.69 23.24
N GLN A 555 15.65 -5.18 23.95
CA GLN A 555 15.72 -5.49 25.39
C GLN A 555 15.50 -6.96 25.74
N TYR A 556 15.42 -7.86 24.76
CA TYR A 556 15.44 -9.30 24.98
C TYR A 556 16.38 -9.96 23.99
#